data_AF-A0A961LZL5-F1
#
_entry.id   AF-A0A961LZL5-F1
#
_cell.length_a   1.000
_cell.length_b   1.000
_cell.length_c   1.000
_cell.angle_alpha   90.00
_cell.angle_beta   90.00
_cell.angle_gamma   90.00
#
_symmetry.space_group_name_H-M   'P 1'
#
loop_
_entity.id
_entity.type
_entity.pdbx_description
1 polymer ?
#
loop_
_entity_poly.entity_id
_entity_poly.type
_entity_poly.pdbx_seq_one_letter_code
_entity_poly.pdbx_strand_id
1 'polypeptide(L)'
;MRRLLLALPLLATPALATDPCEDNFRAGLAAYRLVDSRLSDIEVTLYAGLGWVTRRGVLARLEDRSAQTSACQEVAQVRDRLNRVGRDLGEAQRRFQLAATFCIGINRSRAEANVERLSDSASMLDDLENYTRSLAGLCQGS
;
A
#
# COMPACT_ATOMS: atom_id res chain seq x y z
N MET A 1 49.05 48.31 -11.79
CA MET A 1 48.06 47.66 -12.69
C MET A 1 48.57 46.26 -12.92
N ARG A 2 47.88 45.15 -12.61
CA ARG A 2 46.60 44.71 -13.17
C ARG A 2 46.11 43.52 -12.32
N ARG A 3 44.81 43.52 -12.03
CA ARG A 3 44.13 42.71 -11.01
C ARG A 3 44.06 41.22 -11.38
N LEU A 4 44.05 40.40 -10.32
CA LEU A 4 43.78 38.95 -10.32
C LEU A 4 42.56 38.60 -11.20
N LEU A 5 42.75 37.62 -12.07
CA LEU A 5 41.66 36.84 -12.66
C LEU A 5 41.15 35.88 -11.60
N LEU A 6 40.04 36.24 -10.95
CA LEU A 6 39.22 35.32 -10.16
C LEU A 6 38.55 34.35 -11.14
N ALA A 7 39.17 33.19 -11.35
CA ALA A 7 38.48 32.03 -11.90
C ALA A 7 37.52 31.50 -10.83
N LEU A 8 36.22 31.72 -11.00
CA LEU A 8 35.20 30.95 -10.29
C LEU A 8 35.38 29.48 -10.68
N PRO A 9 35.65 28.54 -9.75
CA PRO A 9 35.25 27.18 -9.99
C PRO A 9 33.74 27.15 -9.75
N LEU A 10 32.97 27.05 -10.82
CA LEU A 10 31.66 26.43 -10.82
C LEU A 10 31.84 25.01 -10.25
N LEU A 11 31.84 24.89 -8.93
CA LEU A 11 31.56 23.63 -8.24
C LEU A 11 30.06 23.40 -8.38
N ALA A 12 29.61 23.17 -9.61
CA ALA A 12 28.46 22.33 -9.85
C ALA A 12 28.92 20.93 -9.45
N THR A 13 28.75 20.60 -8.16
CA THR A 13 28.62 19.20 -7.80
C THR A 13 27.57 18.63 -8.74
N PRO A 14 27.87 17.61 -9.57
CA PRO A 14 26.79 16.90 -10.21
C PRO A 14 26.04 16.27 -9.04
N ALA A 15 24.89 16.87 -8.68
CA ALA A 15 23.85 16.10 -8.03
C ALA A 15 23.74 14.85 -8.91
N LEU A 16 24.10 13.69 -8.38
CA LEU A 16 23.95 12.41 -9.05
C LEU A 16 22.56 12.45 -9.69
N ALA A 17 22.52 12.63 -11.01
CA ALA A 17 21.25 12.72 -11.72
C ALA A 17 20.65 11.33 -11.57
N THR A 18 19.75 11.18 -10.61
CA THR A 18 19.11 9.91 -10.35
C THR A 18 18.24 9.59 -11.56
N ASP A 19 18.35 8.36 -12.07
CA ASP A 19 17.56 7.94 -13.21
C ASP A 19 16.08 7.89 -12.78
N PRO A 20 15.20 8.76 -13.31
CA PRO A 20 13.80 8.81 -12.90
C PRO A 20 13.07 7.49 -13.15
N CYS A 21 13.52 6.69 -14.12
CA CYS A 21 13.01 5.34 -14.35
C CYS A 21 13.34 4.45 -13.13
N GLU A 22 14.61 4.34 -12.79
CA GLU A 22 15.08 3.49 -11.69
C GLU A 22 14.52 3.91 -10.33
N ASP A 23 14.48 5.21 -10.06
CA ASP A 23 13.98 5.76 -8.80
C ASP A 23 12.52 5.39 -8.56
N ASN A 24 11.65 5.66 -9.55
CA ASN A 24 10.24 5.35 -9.42
C ASN A 24 10.00 3.84 -9.40
N PHE A 25 10.78 3.06 -10.15
CA PHE A 25 10.67 1.61 -10.11
C PHE A 25 10.99 1.05 -8.72
N ARG A 26 12.11 1.48 -8.12
CA ARG A 26 12.52 1.06 -6.77
C ARG A 26 11.54 1.55 -5.70
N ALA A 27 11.06 2.79 -5.80
CA ALA A 27 10.05 3.32 -4.90
C ALA A 27 8.74 2.53 -4.98
N GLY A 28 8.32 2.12 -6.18
CA GLY A 28 7.15 1.24 -6.37
C GLY A 28 7.32 -0.11 -5.69
N LEU A 29 8.48 -0.76 -5.86
CA LEU A 29 8.80 -2.01 -5.17
C LEU A 29 8.80 -1.86 -3.65
N ALA A 30 9.39 -0.77 -3.14
CA ALA A 30 9.46 -0.51 -1.71
C ALA A 30 8.07 -0.30 -1.10
N ALA A 31 7.19 0.43 -1.78
CA ALA A 31 5.80 0.63 -1.36
C ALA A 31 5.00 -0.68 -1.38
N TYR A 32 5.17 -1.50 -2.43
CA TYR A 32 4.43 -2.76 -2.57
C TYR A 32 4.90 -3.88 -1.63
N ARG A 33 6.15 -3.82 -1.14
CA ARG A 33 6.86 -4.93 -0.46
C ARG A 33 6.04 -5.77 0.53
N LEU A 34 5.14 -5.14 1.28
CA LEU A 34 4.38 -5.80 2.35
C LEU A 34 2.87 -5.84 2.08
N VAL A 35 2.39 -5.35 0.94
CA VAL A 35 0.96 -5.22 0.65
C VAL A 35 0.26 -6.58 0.75
N ASP A 36 0.70 -7.57 -0.01
CA ASP A 36 0.07 -8.89 -0.04
C ASP A 36 0.05 -9.54 1.35
N SER A 37 1.20 -9.59 2.02
CA SER A 37 1.30 -10.17 3.36
C SER A 37 0.35 -9.50 4.37
N ARG A 38 0.20 -8.17 4.29
CA ARG A 38 -0.69 -7.43 5.20
C ARG A 38 -2.15 -7.64 4.86
N LEU A 39 -2.50 -7.76 3.57
CA LEU A 39 -3.85 -8.11 3.15
C LEU A 39 -4.22 -9.52 3.62
N SER A 40 -3.34 -10.50 3.42
CA SER A 40 -3.53 -11.87 3.91
C SER A 40 -3.65 -11.91 5.43
N ASP A 41 -2.81 -11.18 6.17
CA ASP A 41 -2.91 -11.11 7.64
C ASP A 41 -4.25 -10.50 8.10
N ILE A 42 -4.78 -9.52 7.36
CA ILE A 42 -6.08 -8.91 7.66
C ILE A 42 -7.21 -9.90 7.34
N GLU A 43 -7.14 -10.58 6.20
CA GLU A 43 -8.10 -11.62 5.82
C GLU A 43 -8.16 -12.74 6.86
N VAL A 44 -6.99 -13.22 7.33
CA VAL A 44 -6.88 -14.21 8.42
C VAL A 44 -7.44 -13.65 9.73
N THR A 45 -7.15 -12.38 10.05
CA THR A 45 -7.71 -11.71 11.24
C THR A 45 -9.24 -11.72 11.22
N LEU A 46 -9.83 -11.48 10.05
CA LEU A 46 -11.28 -11.45 9.84
C LEU A 46 -11.87 -12.84 9.55
N TYR A 47 -11.02 -13.85 9.33
CA TYR A 47 -11.39 -15.20 8.87
C TYR A 47 -12.30 -15.18 7.63
N ALA A 48 -12.05 -14.25 6.70
CA ALA A 48 -12.82 -14.06 5.47
C ALA A 48 -12.53 -15.13 4.41
N GLY A 49 -12.53 -16.41 4.79
CA GLY A 49 -12.27 -17.55 3.89
C GLY A 49 -13.23 -18.73 4.08
N LEU A 50 -14.27 -18.56 4.90
CA LEU A 50 -15.15 -19.63 5.32
C LEU A 50 -16.60 -19.13 5.22
N GLY A 51 -17.25 -19.35 4.07
CA GLY A 51 -18.62 -18.92 3.74
C GLY A 51 -19.74 -19.41 4.68
N TRP A 52 -19.39 -20.03 5.81
CA TRP A 52 -20.27 -20.45 6.89
C TRP A 52 -20.27 -19.49 8.10
N VAL A 53 -19.38 -18.49 8.17
CA VAL A 53 -19.31 -17.55 9.29
C VAL A 53 -20.14 -16.31 9.03
N THR A 54 -21.20 -16.10 9.82
CA THR A 54 -22.01 -14.89 9.75
C THR A 54 -21.25 -13.67 10.28
N ARG A 55 -21.62 -12.45 9.86
CA ARG A 55 -21.05 -11.19 10.38
C ARG A 55 -21.11 -11.09 11.91
N ARG A 56 -22.22 -11.53 12.51
CA ARG A 56 -22.37 -11.60 13.98
C ARG A 56 -21.40 -12.62 14.59
N GLY A 57 -21.19 -13.77 13.95
CA GLY A 57 -20.22 -14.77 14.37
C GLY A 57 -18.78 -14.25 14.33
N VAL A 58 -18.43 -13.42 13.35
CA VAL A 58 -17.11 -12.75 13.32
C VAL A 58 -16.97 -11.77 14.48
N LEU A 59 -17.97 -10.92 14.73
CA LEU A 59 -17.94 -9.99 15.86
C LEU A 59 -17.84 -10.72 17.21
N ALA A 60 -18.67 -11.73 17.45
CA ALA A 60 -18.61 -12.52 18.68
C ALA A 60 -17.22 -13.13 18.90
N ARG A 61 -16.59 -13.66 17.84
CA ARG A 61 -15.24 -14.20 17.94
C ARG A 61 -14.16 -13.15 18.19
N LEU A 62 -14.29 -11.97 17.59
CA LEU A 62 -13.38 -10.85 17.87
C LEU A 62 -13.50 -10.41 19.33
N GLU A 63 -14.73 -10.40 19.88
CA GLU A 63 -15.00 -10.16 21.29
C GLU A 63 -14.33 -11.23 22.18
N ASP A 64 -14.54 -12.51 21.86
CA ASP A 64 -14.01 -13.64 22.65
C ASP A 64 -12.46 -13.71 22.63
N ARG A 65 -11.82 -13.15 21.59
CA ARG A 65 -10.37 -13.22 21.43
C ARG A 65 -9.62 -12.28 22.37
N SER A 66 -10.22 -11.14 22.74
CA SER A 66 -9.52 -10.09 23.47
C SER A 66 -10.17 -9.81 24.81
N ALA A 67 -9.38 -9.87 25.87
CA ALA A 67 -9.83 -9.41 27.19
C ALA A 67 -9.77 -7.87 27.35
N GLN A 68 -9.22 -7.15 26.36
CA GLN A 68 -8.87 -5.71 26.49
C GLN A 68 -9.61 -4.82 25.49
N THR A 69 -10.10 -5.37 24.39
CA THR A 69 -10.70 -4.61 23.29
C THR A 69 -12.00 -5.26 22.86
N SER A 70 -13.03 -4.46 22.59
CA SER A 70 -14.28 -4.97 22.02
C SER A 70 -14.11 -5.30 20.54
N ALA A 71 -14.99 -6.15 20.01
CA ALA A 71 -15.06 -6.49 18.59
C ALA A 71 -15.12 -5.24 17.70
N CYS A 72 -15.83 -4.20 18.15
CA CYS A 72 -15.95 -2.95 17.42
C CYS A 72 -14.66 -2.12 17.42
N GLN A 73 -13.89 -2.15 18.51
CA GLN A 73 -12.56 -1.56 18.55
C GLN A 73 -11.59 -2.32 17.64
N GLU A 74 -11.66 -3.65 17.61
CA GLU A 74 -10.88 -4.49 16.71
C GLU A 74 -11.23 -4.20 15.24
N VAL A 75 -12.51 -4.07 14.88
CA VAL A 75 -12.94 -3.68 13.53
C VAL A 75 -12.39 -2.30 13.15
N ALA A 76 -12.40 -1.33 14.06
CA ALA A 76 -11.82 -0.02 13.82
C ALA A 76 -10.30 -0.11 13.55
N GLN A 77 -9.57 -0.89 14.35
CA GLN A 77 -8.14 -1.12 14.13
C GLN A 77 -7.85 -1.82 12.79
N VAL A 78 -8.68 -2.78 12.39
CA VAL A 78 -8.55 -3.45 11.09
C VAL A 78 -8.78 -2.46 9.95
N ARG A 79 -9.78 -1.58 10.05
CA ARG A 79 -10.01 -0.51 9.05
C ARG A 79 -8.81 0.42 8.95
N ASP A 80 -8.19 0.79 10.06
CA ASP A 80 -6.96 1.61 10.05
C ASP A 80 -5.78 0.89 9.40
N ARG A 81 -5.68 -0.43 9.57
CA ARG A 81 -4.69 -1.27 8.86
C ARG A 81 -4.97 -1.29 7.36
N LEU A 82 -6.22 -1.50 6.93
CA LEU A 82 -6.63 -1.47 5.52
C LEU A 82 -6.32 -0.12 4.88
N ASN A 83 -6.67 0.98 5.55
CA ASN A 83 -6.36 2.35 5.09
C ASN A 83 -4.85 2.56 4.85
N ARG A 84 -3.99 1.99 5.70
CA ARG A 84 -2.53 2.04 5.50
C ARG A 84 -2.10 1.24 4.27
N VAL A 85 -2.63 0.02 4.13
CA VAL A 85 -2.35 -0.83 2.96
C VAL A 85 -2.81 -0.18 1.66
N GLY A 86 -4.00 0.43 1.64
CA GLY A 86 -4.50 1.16 0.48
C GLY A 86 -3.62 2.35 0.08
N ARG A 87 -3.04 3.08 1.05
CA ARG A 87 -2.05 4.13 0.76
C ARG A 87 -0.78 3.57 0.15
N ASP A 88 -0.26 2.47 0.69
CA ASP A 88 0.95 1.82 0.18
C ASP A 88 0.73 1.27 -1.24
N LEU A 89 -0.45 0.68 -1.50
CA LEU A 89 -0.87 0.20 -2.82
C LEU A 89 -1.01 1.35 -3.83
N GLY A 90 -1.67 2.44 -3.45
CA GLY A 90 -1.79 3.62 -4.30
C GLY A 90 -0.46 4.31 -4.60
N GLU A 91 0.48 4.31 -3.64
CA GLU A 91 1.86 4.74 -3.85
C GLU A 91 2.57 3.84 -4.87
N ALA A 92 2.50 2.53 -4.69
CA ALA A 92 3.09 1.57 -5.61
C ALA A 92 2.57 1.77 -7.05
N GLN A 93 1.24 1.88 -7.22
CA GLN A 93 0.61 2.09 -8.51
C GLN A 93 1.10 3.36 -9.19
N ARG A 94 1.06 4.49 -8.49
CA ARG A 94 1.54 5.77 -9.02
C ARG A 94 3.02 5.70 -9.42
N ARG A 95 3.86 5.07 -8.60
CA ARG A 95 5.29 4.93 -8.87
C ARG A 95 5.57 4.05 -10.08
N PHE A 96 4.88 2.92 -10.23
CA PHE A 96 5.04 2.09 -11.42
C PHE A 96 4.50 2.76 -12.69
N GLN A 97 3.43 3.55 -12.61
CA GLN A 97 2.95 4.36 -13.75
C GLN A 97 3.97 5.42 -14.17
N LEU A 98 4.60 6.11 -13.20
CA LEU A 98 5.69 7.04 -13.48
C LEU A 98 6.91 6.32 -14.07
N ALA A 99 7.28 5.15 -13.54
CA ALA A 99 8.36 4.34 -14.09
C ALA A 99 8.04 3.90 -15.54
N ALA A 100 6.82 3.46 -15.83
CA ALA A 100 6.40 3.12 -17.20
C ALA A 100 6.48 4.31 -18.17
N THR A 101 6.35 5.53 -17.67
CA THR A 101 6.46 6.77 -18.46
C THR A 101 7.93 7.13 -18.75
N PHE A 102 8.83 6.96 -17.78
CA PHE A 102 10.24 7.35 -17.91
C PHE A 102 11.15 6.25 -18.47
N CYS A 103 10.81 4.98 -18.24
CA CYS A 103 11.59 3.85 -18.71
C CYS A 103 11.38 3.59 -20.21
N ILE A 104 12.36 2.91 -20.83
CA ILE A 104 12.27 2.40 -22.20
C ILE A 104 12.51 0.89 -22.24
N GLY A 105 12.06 0.25 -23.33
CA GLY A 105 12.26 -1.18 -23.57
C GLY A 105 11.77 -2.07 -22.42
N ILE A 106 12.60 -3.02 -22.00
CA ILE A 106 12.23 -4.03 -21.00
C ILE A 106 11.82 -3.45 -19.64
N ASN A 107 12.40 -2.31 -19.24
CA ASN A 107 12.09 -1.70 -17.94
C ASN A 107 10.70 -1.07 -17.93
N ARG A 108 10.25 -0.52 -19.07
CA ARG A 108 8.87 -0.06 -19.23
C ARG A 108 7.89 -1.22 -19.13
N SER A 109 8.12 -2.31 -19.86
CA SER A 109 7.25 -3.49 -19.81
C SER A 109 7.20 -4.10 -18.40
N ARG A 110 8.31 -4.09 -17.65
CA ARG A 110 8.33 -4.50 -16.25
C ARG A 110 7.51 -3.58 -15.36
N ALA A 111 7.53 -2.28 -15.60
CA ALA A 111 6.74 -1.32 -14.83
C ALA A 111 5.24 -1.50 -15.11
N GLU A 112 4.85 -1.63 -16.38
CA GLU A 112 3.47 -1.93 -16.81
C GLU A 112 2.97 -3.25 -16.20
N ALA A 113 3.76 -4.32 -16.26
CA ALA A 113 3.41 -5.60 -15.64
C ALA A 113 3.28 -5.51 -14.11
N ASN A 114 4.04 -4.64 -13.44
CA ASN A 114 3.85 -4.41 -12.01
C ASN A 114 2.53 -3.66 -11.74
N VAL A 115 2.14 -2.67 -12.57
CA VAL A 115 0.82 -2.03 -12.46
C VAL A 115 -0.30 -3.06 -12.57
N GLU A 116 -0.19 -3.99 -13.52
CA GLU A 116 -1.18 -5.06 -13.69
C GLU A 116 -1.24 -5.97 -12.45
N ARG A 117 -0.11 -6.41 -11.90
CA ARG A 117 -0.11 -7.25 -10.69
C ARG A 117 -0.77 -6.61 -9.47
N LEU A 118 -0.80 -5.28 -9.39
CA LEU A 118 -1.50 -4.59 -8.30
C LEU A 118 -3.01 -4.80 -8.34
N SER A 119 -3.59 -5.28 -9.45
CA SER A 119 -5.04 -5.52 -9.56
C SER A 119 -5.54 -6.52 -8.53
N ASP A 120 -4.80 -7.60 -8.30
CA ASP A 120 -5.21 -8.66 -7.40
C ASP A 120 -5.25 -8.15 -5.95
N SER A 121 -4.20 -7.42 -5.55
CA SER A 121 -4.16 -6.76 -4.24
C SER A 121 -5.23 -5.67 -4.11
N ALA A 122 -5.58 -4.97 -5.20
CA ALA A 122 -6.63 -3.95 -5.21
C ALA A 122 -8.03 -4.57 -5.03
N SER A 123 -8.32 -5.67 -5.71
CA SER A 123 -9.57 -6.43 -5.54
C SER A 123 -9.69 -6.96 -4.12
N MET A 124 -8.64 -7.58 -3.59
CA MET A 124 -8.63 -8.06 -2.20
C MET A 124 -8.82 -6.93 -1.17
N LEU A 125 -8.19 -5.77 -1.39
CA LEU A 125 -8.39 -4.60 -0.56
C LEU A 125 -9.86 -4.14 -0.58
N ASP A 126 -10.47 -4.01 -1.75
CA ASP A 126 -11.88 -3.60 -1.88
C ASP A 126 -12.83 -4.59 -1.19
N ASP A 127 -12.61 -5.90 -1.37
CA ASP A 127 -13.40 -6.95 -0.70
C ASP A 127 -13.33 -6.82 0.83
N LEU A 128 -12.12 -6.63 1.37
CA LEU A 128 -11.91 -6.45 2.82
C LEU A 128 -12.48 -5.11 3.33
N GLU A 129 -12.37 -4.03 2.57
CA GLU A 129 -12.98 -2.73 2.91
C GLU A 129 -14.51 -2.82 2.93
N ASN A 130 -15.11 -3.45 1.92
CA ASN A 130 -16.55 -3.67 1.84
C ASN A 130 -17.03 -4.55 3.00
N TYR A 131 -16.30 -5.63 3.30
CA TYR A 131 -16.63 -6.51 4.41
C TYR A 131 -16.52 -5.82 5.77
N THR A 132 -15.41 -5.12 6.04
CA THR A 132 -15.22 -4.38 7.30
C THR A 132 -16.20 -3.23 7.48
N ARG A 133 -16.61 -2.55 6.40
CA ARG A 133 -17.69 -1.56 6.44
C ARG A 133 -19.01 -2.20 6.90
N SER A 134 -19.31 -3.42 6.43
CA SER A 134 -20.50 -4.15 6.85
C SER A 134 -20.46 -4.58 8.33
N LEU A 135 -19.27 -4.95 8.86
CA LEU A 135 -19.08 -5.22 10.28
C LEU A 135 -19.24 -3.95 11.12
N ALA A 136 -18.65 -2.84 10.68
CA ALA A 136 -18.77 -1.55 11.37
C ALA A 136 -20.22 -1.04 11.44
N GLY A 137 -21.04 -1.34 10.42
CA GLY A 137 -22.48 -1.02 10.45
C GLY A 137 -23.24 -1.70 11.61
N LEU A 138 -22.85 -2.91 12.00
CA LEU A 138 -23.44 -3.60 13.15
C LEU A 138 -22.99 -3.00 14.49
N CYS A 139 -21.80 -2.41 14.53
CA CYS A 139 -21.28 -1.71 15.71
C CYS A 139 -21.96 -0.36 15.98
N GLN A 140 -22.58 0.24 14.95
CA GLN A 140 -23.28 1.53 15.06
C GLN A 140 -24.80 1.35 15.29
N GLY A 141 -25.27 0.11 15.37
CA GLY A 141 -26.68 -0.23 15.59
C GLY A 141 -26.83 -1.57 16.31
N SER A 142 -26.72 -1.52 17.63
CA SER A 142 -27.27 -2.48 18.61
C SER A 142 -27.68 -1.71 19.85
#